data_AF-A0A7S1SQ08-F1
#
_entry.id   AF-A0A7S1SQ08-F1
#
_cell.length_a   1.000
_cell.length_b   1.000
_cell.length_c   1.000
_cell.angle_alpha   90.00
_cell.angle_beta   90.00
_cell.angle_gamma   90.00
#
_symmetry.space_group_name_H-M   'P 1'
#
loop_
_entity.id
_entity.type
_entity.pdbx_description
1 polymer ?
#
loop_
_entity_poly.entity_id
_entity_poly.type
_entity_poly.pdbx_seq_one_letter_code
_entity_poly.pdbx_strand_id
1 'polypeptide(L)'
;MLGQGHGAEIDRHAMVLRLNNSPNKGHEADVGAKTTVSLINGWRLHWCGERPTCPCWPYGIDVALMAYVWEPFMLEDIKLCRSMHPNALILAVDKELEVLANRIAREYTARRFEALKDLEEKKRMLAERQKVKLNFSTGLLGVALSLGLCQRLSLYGFNRNASQHHFWESATRHEIPDHDYQSEADFYAELAMGSSSLGRYWPLPPTRFVE
;
A
#
# COMPACT_ATOMS: atom_id res chain seq x y z
N MET A 1 2.91 2.00 14.53
CA MET A 1 1.72 1.14 14.76
C MET A 1 1.83 0.31 16.03
N LEU A 2 2.87 -0.51 16.23
CA LEU A 2 2.99 -1.31 17.46
C LEU A 2 3.02 -0.41 18.71
N GLY A 3 2.22 -0.75 19.72
CA GLY A 3 2.07 0.00 20.97
C GLY A 3 1.31 1.33 20.89
N GLN A 4 0.69 1.65 19.75
CA GLN A 4 -0.03 2.93 19.57
C GLN A 4 -1.50 2.88 19.98
N GLY A 5 -2.10 1.70 20.16
CA GLY A 5 -3.49 1.58 20.64
C GLY A 5 -4.56 2.04 19.65
N HIS A 6 -4.24 2.15 18.36
CA HIS A 6 -5.17 2.65 17.33
C HIS A 6 -6.27 1.65 16.93
N GLY A 7 -6.24 0.41 17.44
CA GLY A 7 -7.07 -0.69 16.92
C GLY A 7 -8.57 -0.45 17.03
N ALA A 8 -9.04 0.04 18.18
CA ALA A 8 -10.45 0.37 18.37
C ALA A 8 -10.91 1.52 17.45
N GLU A 9 -10.02 2.45 17.10
CA GLU A 9 -10.32 3.53 16.17
C GLU A 9 -10.40 3.05 14.73
N ILE A 10 -9.45 2.21 14.32
CA ILE A 10 -9.43 1.58 12.99
C ILE A 10 -10.75 0.83 12.77
N ASP A 11 -11.18 0.01 13.73
CA ASP A 11 -12.38 -0.82 13.60
C ASP A 11 -13.71 -0.03 13.54
N ARG A 12 -13.72 1.26 13.92
CA ARG A 12 -14.88 2.15 13.76
C ARG A 12 -15.13 2.56 12.31
N HIS A 13 -14.16 2.39 11.42
CA HIS A 13 -14.35 2.73 10.01
C HIS A 13 -15.31 1.73 9.32
N ALA A 14 -16.07 2.23 8.35
CA ALA A 14 -16.95 1.39 7.53
C ALA A 14 -16.15 0.42 6.65
N MET A 15 -14.99 0.87 6.17
CA MET A 15 -14.05 0.10 5.36
C MET A 15 -12.67 0.13 6.01
N VAL A 16 -12.01 -1.03 6.10
CA VAL A 16 -10.61 -1.16 6.53
C VAL A 16 -9.85 -1.93 5.45
N LEU A 17 -8.95 -1.22 4.76
CA LEU A 17 -8.07 -1.78 3.75
C LEU A 17 -6.72 -2.15 4.38
N ARG A 18 -6.28 -3.39 4.23
CA ARG A 18 -4.97 -3.87 4.70
C ARG A 18 -4.08 -4.27 3.52
N LEU A 19 -2.77 -4.14 3.72
CA LEU A 19 -1.77 -4.34 2.67
C LEU A 19 -0.99 -5.65 2.92
N ASN A 20 -0.68 -6.37 1.84
CA ASN A 20 0.33 -7.44 1.77
C ASN A 20 0.26 -8.53 2.86
N ASN A 21 -0.95 -8.94 3.25
CA ASN A 21 -1.19 -9.96 4.29
C ASN A 21 -0.59 -9.58 5.67
N SER A 22 -0.60 -8.29 6.02
CA SER A 22 -0.21 -7.82 7.36
C SER A 22 -1.07 -8.46 8.47
N PRO A 23 -0.50 -9.22 9.40
CA PRO A 23 -1.28 -9.92 10.42
C PRO A 23 -2.00 -8.94 11.34
N ASN A 24 -3.26 -9.21 11.67
CA ASN A 24 -3.99 -8.51 12.73
C ASN A 24 -4.05 -9.33 14.03
N LYS A 25 -4.06 -10.66 13.93
CA LYS A 25 -4.13 -11.56 15.08
C LYS A 25 -2.92 -11.38 16.00
N GLY A 26 -3.18 -11.14 17.28
CA GLY A 26 -2.16 -10.84 18.29
C GLY A 26 -1.71 -9.37 18.34
N HIS A 27 -2.26 -8.51 17.47
CA HIS A 27 -1.97 -7.08 17.40
C HIS A 27 -3.25 -6.23 17.40
N GLU A 28 -4.41 -6.81 17.74
CA GLU A 28 -5.73 -6.20 17.58
C GLU A 28 -5.85 -4.87 18.35
N ALA A 29 -5.19 -4.75 19.51
CA ALA A 29 -5.16 -3.52 20.28
C ALA A 29 -4.58 -2.33 19.49
N ASP A 30 -3.58 -2.59 18.64
CA ASP A 30 -2.86 -1.58 17.89
C ASP A 30 -3.40 -1.38 16.47
N VAL A 31 -3.79 -2.47 15.80
CA VAL A 31 -4.13 -2.44 14.37
C VAL A 31 -5.56 -2.85 14.06
N GLY A 32 -6.36 -3.17 15.08
CA GLY A 32 -7.76 -3.55 14.94
C GLY A 32 -7.95 -4.98 14.42
N ALA A 33 -9.15 -5.52 14.56
CA ALA A 33 -9.52 -6.85 14.07
C ALA A 33 -10.23 -6.80 12.71
N LYS A 34 -10.88 -5.68 12.36
CA LYS A 34 -11.66 -5.56 11.11
C LYS A 34 -10.74 -5.52 9.90
N THR A 35 -11.14 -6.24 8.86
CA THR A 35 -10.62 -6.09 7.50
C THR A 35 -11.79 -6.23 6.53
N THR A 36 -11.94 -5.31 5.59
CA THR A 36 -12.97 -5.38 4.54
C THR A 36 -12.35 -5.62 3.17
N VAL A 37 -11.16 -5.08 2.93
CA VAL A 37 -10.40 -5.25 1.69
C VAL A 37 -8.95 -5.61 2.04
N SER A 38 -8.42 -6.65 1.39
CA SER A 38 -7.01 -6.99 1.40
C SER A 38 -6.42 -6.65 0.03
N LEU A 39 -5.47 -5.71 -0.01
CA LEU A 39 -4.72 -5.40 -1.22
C LEU A 39 -3.34 -6.06 -1.15
N ILE A 40 -3.05 -6.94 -2.09
CA ILE A 40 -1.84 -7.76 -2.11
C ILE A 40 -1.07 -7.58 -3.42
N ASN A 41 0.26 -7.59 -3.34
CA ASN A 41 1.09 -7.66 -4.55
C ASN A 41 1.11 -9.09 -5.12
N GLY A 42 1.26 -9.21 -6.44
CA GLY A 42 1.25 -10.50 -7.14
C GLY A 42 2.33 -11.48 -6.67
N TRP A 43 3.52 -11.00 -6.26
CA TRP A 43 4.56 -11.86 -5.68
C TRP A 43 4.14 -12.48 -4.35
N ARG A 44 3.46 -11.72 -3.51
CA ARG A 44 2.94 -12.21 -2.23
C ARG A 44 1.79 -13.18 -2.45
N LEU A 45 0.93 -12.93 -3.44
CA LEU A 45 -0.11 -13.87 -3.83
C LEU A 45 0.49 -15.19 -4.32
N HIS A 46 1.44 -15.14 -5.25
CA HIS A 46 2.18 -16.29 -5.76
C HIS A 46 2.81 -17.10 -4.62
N TRP A 47 3.55 -16.42 -3.74
CA TRP A 47 4.21 -17.07 -2.60
C TRP A 47 3.25 -17.81 -1.66
N CYS A 48 2.03 -17.30 -1.53
CA CYS A 48 0.99 -17.89 -0.68
C CYS A 48 0.18 -18.97 -1.42
N GLY A 49 -0.11 -18.78 -2.72
CA GLY A 49 -0.80 -19.76 -3.55
C GLY A 49 -0.08 -21.12 -3.62
N GLU A 50 1.25 -21.13 -3.51
CA GLU A 50 2.06 -22.35 -3.52
C GLU A 50 2.20 -23.05 -2.16
N ARG A 51 1.66 -22.49 -1.06
CA ARG A 51 1.95 -22.94 0.30
C ARG A 51 0.69 -23.15 1.14
N PRO A 52 0.49 -24.36 1.73
CA PRO A 52 -0.64 -24.60 2.64
C PRO A 52 -0.67 -23.68 3.87
N THR A 53 0.50 -23.18 4.30
CA THR A 53 0.65 -22.35 5.51
C THR A 53 0.44 -20.86 5.26
N CYS A 54 0.28 -20.40 4.01
CA CYS A 54 -0.10 -19.02 3.71
C CYS A 54 -1.32 -19.02 2.77
N PRO A 55 -2.56 -18.95 3.29
CA PRO A 55 -3.73 -18.92 2.43
C PRO A 55 -3.80 -17.62 1.62
N CYS A 56 -4.42 -17.66 0.43
CA CYS A 56 -4.67 -16.45 -0.36
C CYS A 56 -5.56 -15.44 0.39
N TRP A 57 -6.34 -15.90 1.39
CA TRP A 57 -7.21 -15.08 2.24
C TRP A 57 -6.75 -15.13 3.70
N PRO A 58 -5.75 -14.32 4.08
CA PRO A 58 -5.28 -14.30 5.48
C PRO A 58 -6.34 -13.81 6.47
N TYR A 59 -7.37 -13.11 6.00
CA TYR A 59 -8.43 -12.53 6.83
C TYR A 59 -9.78 -13.25 6.70
N GLY A 60 -9.83 -14.39 6.01
CA GLY A 60 -11.06 -15.15 5.76
C GLY A 60 -11.72 -14.84 4.41
N ILE A 61 -12.59 -15.74 3.98
CA ILE A 61 -13.20 -15.75 2.64
C ILE A 61 -14.23 -14.63 2.39
N ASP A 62 -14.73 -14.01 3.46
CA ASP A 62 -15.68 -12.90 3.39
C ASP A 62 -15.00 -11.54 3.13
N VAL A 63 -13.67 -11.50 3.13
CA VAL A 63 -12.86 -10.30 2.84
C VAL A 63 -12.53 -10.26 1.36
N ALA A 64 -12.83 -9.14 0.70
CA ALA A 64 -12.46 -8.93 -0.70
C ALA A 64 -10.93 -8.88 -0.84
N LEU A 65 -10.38 -9.70 -1.72
CA LEU A 65 -8.95 -9.73 -2.05
C LEU A 65 -8.73 -9.03 -3.39
N MET A 66 -7.91 -7.99 -3.40
CA MET A 66 -7.47 -7.30 -4.61
C MET A 66 -5.99 -7.58 -4.82
N ALA A 67 -5.61 -8.06 -6.00
CA ALA A 67 -4.23 -8.37 -6.34
C ALA A 67 -3.79 -7.59 -7.58
N TYR A 68 -2.68 -6.86 -7.51
CA TYR A 68 -2.07 -6.27 -8.69
C TYR A 68 -0.95 -7.18 -9.21
N VAL A 69 -0.95 -7.43 -10.51
CA VAL A 69 -0.10 -8.43 -11.16
C VAL A 69 0.95 -7.77 -12.05
N TRP A 70 2.17 -8.27 -11.96
CA TRP A 70 3.28 -7.82 -12.80
C TRP A 70 3.48 -8.72 -14.00
N GLU A 71 3.58 -10.02 -13.72
CA GLU A 71 3.91 -11.03 -14.70
C GLU A 71 2.64 -11.81 -15.08
N PRO A 72 2.49 -12.26 -16.33
CA PRO A 72 1.30 -12.99 -16.77
C PRO A 72 0.96 -14.22 -15.92
N PHE A 73 1.97 -14.92 -15.38
CA PHE A 73 1.74 -16.09 -14.53
C PHE A 73 1.00 -15.75 -13.23
N MET A 74 1.09 -14.52 -12.73
CA MET A 74 0.39 -14.11 -11.50
C MET A 74 -1.14 -14.08 -11.70
N LEU A 75 -1.62 -14.01 -12.94
CA LEU A 75 -3.05 -14.20 -13.25
C LEU A 75 -3.46 -15.67 -13.06
N GLU A 76 -2.56 -16.62 -13.29
CA GLU A 76 -2.80 -18.03 -13.01
C GLU A 76 -2.89 -18.28 -11.50
N ASP A 77 -2.08 -17.58 -10.68
CA ASP A 77 -2.20 -17.62 -9.22
C ASP A 77 -3.57 -17.13 -8.74
N ILE A 78 -4.11 -16.06 -9.34
CA ILE A 78 -5.48 -15.59 -9.06
C ILE A 78 -6.51 -16.67 -9.39
N LYS A 79 -6.39 -17.34 -10.55
CA LYS A 79 -7.29 -18.43 -10.95
C LYS A 79 -7.19 -19.62 -9.99
N LEU A 80 -5.99 -19.99 -9.58
CA LEU A 80 -5.74 -21.05 -8.61
C LEU A 80 -6.37 -20.72 -7.26
N CYS A 81 -6.16 -19.51 -6.75
CA CYS A 81 -6.81 -19.08 -5.52
C CYS A 81 -8.34 -19.18 -5.69
N ARG A 82 -8.93 -18.58 -6.72
CA ARG A 82 -10.40 -18.65 -6.95
C ARG A 82 -10.95 -20.08 -7.01
N SER A 83 -10.20 -21.04 -7.56
CA SER A 83 -10.67 -22.44 -7.62
C SER A 83 -10.72 -23.12 -6.25
N MET A 84 -9.86 -22.72 -5.31
CA MET A 84 -9.87 -23.23 -3.94
C MET A 84 -11.10 -22.75 -3.14
N HIS A 85 -11.55 -21.52 -3.37
CA HIS A 85 -12.75 -20.96 -2.72
C HIS A 85 -13.62 -20.17 -3.72
N PRO A 86 -14.55 -20.84 -4.42
CA PRO A 86 -15.37 -20.22 -5.48
C PRO A 86 -16.24 -19.05 -5.03
N ASN A 87 -16.58 -18.98 -3.73
CA ASN A 87 -17.43 -17.92 -3.17
C ASN A 87 -16.64 -16.68 -2.74
N ALA A 88 -15.31 -16.74 -2.72
CA ALA A 88 -14.49 -15.64 -2.26
C ALA A 88 -14.24 -14.64 -3.40
N LEU A 89 -14.37 -13.34 -3.09
CA LEU A 89 -14.16 -12.28 -4.06
C LEU A 89 -12.66 -11.99 -4.21
N ILE A 90 -12.06 -12.44 -5.31
CA ILE A 90 -10.70 -12.03 -5.71
C ILE A 90 -10.81 -11.17 -6.97
N LEU A 91 -10.16 -10.00 -7.00
CA LEU A 91 -10.12 -9.09 -8.13
C LEU A 91 -8.67 -8.82 -8.55
N ALA A 92 -8.42 -8.80 -9.86
CA ALA A 92 -7.20 -8.19 -10.38
C ALA A 92 -7.39 -6.66 -10.34
N VAL A 93 -6.39 -5.93 -9.87
CA VAL A 93 -6.43 -4.46 -9.90
C VAL A 93 -6.41 -3.97 -11.34
N ASP A 94 -7.25 -2.98 -11.63
CA ASP A 94 -7.31 -2.36 -12.95
C ASP A 94 -6.01 -1.61 -13.29
N LYS A 95 -5.56 -1.71 -14.55
CA LYS A 95 -4.29 -1.11 -14.97
C LYS A 95 -4.32 0.41 -14.97
N GLU A 96 -5.47 1.05 -15.17
CA GLU A 96 -5.57 2.51 -15.09
C GLU A 96 -5.33 3.02 -13.66
N LEU A 97 -5.70 2.24 -12.64
CA LEU A 97 -5.39 2.57 -11.26
C LEU A 97 -3.89 2.44 -10.96
N GLU A 98 -3.22 1.43 -11.51
CA GLU A 98 -1.76 1.31 -11.45
C GLU A 98 -1.06 2.47 -12.17
N VAL A 99 -1.57 2.90 -13.33
CA VAL A 99 -1.07 4.06 -14.08
C VAL A 99 -1.22 5.34 -13.25
N LEU A 100 -2.35 5.53 -12.57
CA LEU A 100 -2.56 6.66 -11.67
C LEU A 100 -1.54 6.66 -10.52
N ALA A 101 -1.37 5.53 -9.82
CA ALA A 101 -0.38 5.41 -8.76
C ALA A 101 1.05 5.70 -9.25
N ASN A 102 1.42 5.15 -10.42
CA ASN A 102 2.73 5.41 -11.03
C ASN A 102 2.91 6.89 -11.41
N ARG A 103 1.86 7.55 -11.91
CA ARG A 103 1.89 8.98 -12.25
C ARG A 103 2.12 9.84 -11.00
N ILE A 104 1.44 9.54 -9.88
CA ILE A 104 1.66 10.23 -8.60
C ILE A 104 3.12 10.10 -8.18
N ALA A 105 3.62 8.87 -8.08
CA ALA A 105 5.00 8.62 -7.66
C ALA A 105 6.00 9.40 -8.54
N ARG A 106 5.88 9.30 -9.86
CA ARG A 106 6.76 10.00 -10.81
C ARG A 106 6.69 11.52 -10.70
N GLU A 107 5.52 12.09 -10.45
CA GLU A 107 5.38 13.54 -10.28
C GLU A 107 6.16 14.00 -9.04
N TYR A 108 5.97 13.34 -7.90
CA TYR A 108 6.66 13.71 -6.66
C TYR A 108 8.17 13.43 -6.74
N THR A 109 8.58 12.33 -7.38
CA THR A 109 10.00 12.07 -7.69
C THR A 109 10.61 13.19 -8.52
N ALA A 110 9.91 13.67 -9.56
CA ALA A 110 10.40 14.75 -10.41
C ALA A 110 10.55 16.06 -9.62
N ARG A 111 9.56 16.43 -8.80
CA ARG A 111 9.62 17.63 -7.94
C ARG A 111 10.82 17.60 -6.99
N ARG A 112 11.05 16.46 -6.33
CA ARG A 112 12.21 16.27 -5.45
C ARG A 112 13.51 16.42 -6.22
N PHE A 113 13.61 15.81 -7.40
CA PHE A 113 14.77 15.92 -8.25
C PHE A 113 15.05 17.37 -8.69
N GLU A 114 14.01 18.13 -9.04
CA GLU A 114 14.10 19.55 -9.40
C GLU A 114 14.54 20.43 -8.22
N ALA A 115 14.08 20.11 -7.00
CA ALA A 115 14.44 20.83 -5.78
C ALA A 115 15.90 20.63 -5.35
N LEU A 116 16.57 19.55 -5.78
CA LEU A 116 17.98 19.32 -5.51
C LEU A 116 18.83 20.41 -6.19
N LYS A 117 19.78 20.98 -5.45
CA LYS A 117 20.74 21.95 -5.97
C LYS A 117 22.09 21.32 -6.27
N ASP A 118 22.46 20.31 -5.48
CA ASP A 118 23.75 19.62 -5.61
C ASP A 118 23.72 18.59 -6.74
N LEU A 119 24.77 18.60 -7.58
CA LEU A 119 24.86 17.74 -8.75
C LEU A 119 25.17 16.29 -8.38
N GLU A 120 25.92 16.03 -7.31
CA GLU A 120 26.23 14.68 -6.87
C GLU A 120 25.01 14.01 -6.23
N GLU A 121 24.19 14.77 -5.50
CA GLU A 121 22.90 14.29 -5.01
C GLU A 121 21.95 13.95 -6.15
N LYS A 122 21.90 14.77 -7.21
CA LYS A 122 21.12 14.45 -8.42
C LYS A 122 21.58 13.15 -9.07
N LYS A 123 22.90 12.97 -9.24
CA LYS A 123 23.47 11.73 -9.80
C LYS A 123 23.12 10.52 -8.94
N ARG A 124 23.23 10.63 -7.61
CA ARG A 124 22.87 9.58 -6.65
C ARG A 124 21.40 9.19 -6.79
N MET A 125 20.50 10.17 -6.80
CA MET A 125 19.07 9.95 -6.95
C MET A 125 18.75 9.27 -8.29
N LEU A 126 19.33 9.73 -9.41
CA LEU A 126 19.15 9.09 -10.72
C LEU A 126 19.63 7.64 -10.73
N ALA A 127 20.80 7.36 -10.16
CA ALA A 127 21.35 6.01 -10.09
C ALA A 127 20.48 5.06 -9.24
N GLU A 128 19.87 5.56 -8.17
CA GLU A 128 18.88 4.81 -7.40
C GLU A 128 17.60 4.57 -8.19
N ARG A 129 17.05 5.61 -8.83
CA ARG A 129 15.79 5.52 -9.57
C ARG A 129 15.90 4.61 -10.80
N GLN A 130 17.08 4.48 -11.42
CA GLN A 130 17.29 3.51 -12.51
C GLN A 130 17.17 2.04 -12.08
N LYS A 131 17.33 1.74 -10.79
CA LYS A 131 17.18 0.38 -10.26
C LYS A 131 15.73 0.01 -9.96
N VAL A 132 14.86 1.01 -9.82
CA VAL A 132 13.45 0.85 -9.51
C VAL A 132 12.69 0.40 -10.76
N LYS A 133 12.06 -0.77 -10.67
CA LYS A 133 11.22 -1.29 -11.76
C LYS A 133 9.76 -0.84 -11.65
N LEU A 134 9.26 -0.54 -10.45
CA LEU A 134 7.90 -0.07 -10.18
C LEU A 134 7.93 1.11 -9.23
N ASN A 135 7.45 2.27 -9.66
CA ASN A 135 7.64 3.48 -8.85
C ASN A 135 6.68 3.59 -7.66
N PHE A 136 5.63 2.78 -7.60
CA PHE A 136 4.61 2.84 -6.54
C PHE A 136 4.63 1.59 -5.65
N SER A 137 4.46 1.81 -4.36
CA SER A 137 4.23 0.77 -3.37
C SER A 137 2.78 0.28 -3.36
N THR A 138 2.55 -0.90 -2.77
CA THR A 138 1.18 -1.36 -2.47
C THR A 138 0.43 -0.33 -1.60
N GLY A 139 1.14 0.43 -0.76
CA GLY A 139 0.57 1.52 0.03
C GLY A 139 0.01 2.64 -0.82
N LEU A 140 0.80 3.15 -1.78
CA LEU A 140 0.34 4.22 -2.68
C LEU A 140 -0.84 3.76 -3.52
N LEU A 141 -0.79 2.53 -4.03
CA LEU A 141 -1.92 1.94 -4.77
C LEU A 141 -3.18 1.84 -3.89
N GLY A 142 -3.04 1.44 -2.63
CA GLY A 142 -4.15 1.38 -1.67
C GLY A 142 -4.74 2.75 -1.35
N VAL A 143 -3.90 3.79 -1.25
CA VAL A 143 -4.38 5.18 -1.10
C VAL A 143 -5.13 5.63 -2.35
N ALA A 144 -4.56 5.43 -3.55
CA ALA A 144 -5.19 5.78 -4.81
C ALA A 144 -6.57 5.11 -4.99
N LEU A 145 -6.67 3.82 -4.64
CA LEU A 145 -7.95 3.10 -4.63
C LEU A 145 -8.94 3.75 -3.66
N SER A 146 -8.51 4.03 -2.43
CA SER A 146 -9.36 4.55 -1.37
C SER A 146 -9.90 5.95 -1.68
N LEU A 147 -9.17 6.77 -2.43
CA LEU A 147 -9.64 8.09 -2.89
C LEU A 147 -10.88 7.99 -3.78
N GLY A 148 -11.05 6.90 -4.53
CA GLY A 148 -12.22 6.66 -5.38
C GLY A 148 -13.40 5.98 -4.67
N LEU A 149 -13.17 5.41 -3.47
CA LEU A 149 -14.18 4.62 -2.75
C LEU A 149 -14.73 5.32 -1.51
N CYS A 150 -13.98 6.25 -0.92
CA CYS A 150 -14.26 6.78 0.41
C CYS A 150 -14.50 8.29 0.41
N GLN A 151 -15.40 8.75 1.28
CA GLN A 151 -15.67 10.17 1.50
C GLN A 151 -14.69 10.83 2.48
N ARG A 152 -14.03 10.03 3.32
CA ARG A 152 -12.95 10.45 4.25
C ARG A 152 -11.97 9.30 4.41
N LEU A 153 -10.68 9.62 4.51
CA LEU A 153 -9.62 8.63 4.69
C LEU A 153 -8.88 8.89 6.01
N SER A 154 -8.46 7.81 6.66
CA SER A 154 -7.47 7.83 7.75
C SER A 154 -6.33 6.90 7.35
N LEU A 155 -5.10 7.41 7.31
CA LEU A 155 -3.91 6.64 6.95
C LEU A 155 -3.12 6.32 8.22
N TYR A 156 -3.00 5.02 8.54
CA TYR A 156 -2.29 4.52 9.73
C TYR A 156 -1.03 3.78 9.31
N GLY A 157 0.12 4.08 9.93
CA GLY A 157 1.36 3.36 9.68
C GLY A 157 2.04 3.69 8.35
N PHE A 158 1.72 4.84 7.76
CA PHE A 158 2.43 5.38 6.59
C PHE A 158 3.61 6.29 6.99
N ASN A 159 3.90 6.43 8.29
CA ASN A 159 5.05 7.20 8.78
C ASN A 159 6.35 6.39 8.63
N ARG A 160 7.40 7.03 8.10
CA ARG A 160 8.73 6.44 7.92
C ARG A 160 9.63 6.60 9.15
N ASN A 161 9.26 7.43 10.13
CA ASN A 161 10.04 7.67 11.34
C ASN A 161 9.76 6.61 12.42
N ALA A 162 9.91 5.33 12.06
CA ALA A 162 9.70 4.20 12.95
C ALA A 162 11.00 3.41 13.13
N SER A 163 11.24 2.90 14.34
CA SER A 163 12.39 2.02 14.64
C SER A 163 12.23 0.62 14.02
N GLN A 164 11.03 0.28 13.57
CA GLN A 164 10.64 -1.02 13.01
C GLN A 164 9.95 -0.83 11.67
N HIS A 165 10.28 -1.71 10.71
CA HIS A 165 9.74 -1.66 9.35
C HIS A 165 8.29 -2.17 9.29
N HIS A 166 7.98 -3.20 10.07
CA HIS A 166 6.64 -3.77 10.20
C HIS A 166 6.30 -3.96 11.68
N PHE A 167 5.04 -3.73 12.05
CA PHE A 167 4.61 -3.80 13.46
C PHE A 167 4.60 -5.22 14.05
N TRP A 168 4.70 -6.25 13.20
CA TRP A 168 4.68 -7.66 13.60
C TRP A 168 6.06 -8.34 13.53
N GLU A 169 7.09 -7.63 13.06
CA GLU A 169 8.43 -8.19 12.95
C GLU A 169 9.26 -7.88 14.20
N SER A 170 9.93 -8.89 14.74
CA SER A 170 10.83 -8.74 15.89
C SER A 170 12.19 -8.16 15.53
N ALA A 171 12.54 -8.12 14.23
CA ALA A 171 13.79 -7.57 13.73
C ALA A 171 13.52 -6.77 12.45
N THR A 172 14.02 -5.53 12.42
CA THR A 172 13.89 -4.63 11.27
C THR A 172 14.71 -5.16 10.11
N ARG A 173 14.05 -5.57 9.04
CA ARG A 173 14.73 -5.79 7.75
C ARG A 173 14.97 -4.42 7.11
N HIS A 174 16.10 -4.28 6.41
CA HIS A 174 16.37 -3.06 5.66
C HIS A 174 15.27 -2.83 4.62
N GLU A 175 14.85 -1.57 4.48
CA GLU A 175 13.89 -1.17 3.44
C GLU A 175 14.49 -1.48 2.07
N ILE A 176 13.80 -2.30 1.28
CA ILE A 176 14.23 -2.61 -0.07
C ILE A 176 13.87 -1.39 -0.94
N PRO A 177 14.83 -0.73 -1.60
CA PRO A 177 14.62 0.54 -2.31
C PRO A 177 13.94 0.33 -3.67
N ASP A 178 12.86 -0.45 -3.69
CA ASP A 178 12.11 -0.82 -4.89
C ASP A 178 11.08 0.25 -5.29
N HIS A 179 10.83 1.24 -4.42
CA HIS A 179 9.90 2.34 -4.63
C HIS A 179 10.53 3.67 -4.21
N ASP A 180 9.90 4.79 -4.58
CA ASP A 180 10.29 6.11 -4.05
C ASP A 180 9.44 6.46 -2.82
N TYR A 181 9.67 5.75 -1.73
CA TYR A 181 8.88 5.91 -0.49
C TYR A 181 8.88 7.33 0.05
N GLN A 182 9.94 8.10 -0.19
CA GLN A 182 9.96 9.49 0.23
C GLN A 182 9.03 10.35 -0.65
N SER A 183 9.02 10.15 -1.97
CA SER A 183 8.03 10.80 -2.84
C SER A 183 6.60 10.44 -2.46
N GLU A 184 6.36 9.20 -2.06
CA GLU A 184 5.05 8.78 -1.56
C GLU A 184 4.68 9.48 -0.24
N ALA A 185 5.62 9.57 0.71
CA ALA A 185 5.41 10.26 1.98
C ALA A 185 5.10 11.74 1.78
N ASP A 186 5.81 12.41 0.87
CA ASP A 186 5.56 13.81 0.51
C ASP A 186 4.13 13.98 -0.06
N PHE A 187 3.66 13.02 -0.88
CA PHE A 187 2.28 12.99 -1.36
C PHE A 187 1.26 12.79 -0.24
N TYR A 188 1.48 11.86 0.69
CA TYR A 188 0.55 11.62 1.81
C TYR A 188 0.43 12.85 2.73
N ALA A 189 1.54 13.55 2.98
CA ALA A 189 1.55 14.78 3.75
C ALA A 189 0.73 15.89 3.06
N GLU A 190 0.97 16.14 1.76
CA GLU A 190 0.18 17.13 1.00
C GLU A 190 -1.30 16.73 0.89
N LEU A 191 -1.60 15.43 0.78
CA LEU A 191 -2.96 14.93 0.76
C LEU A 191 -3.69 15.23 2.08
N ALA A 192 -3.01 15.03 3.22
CA ALA A 192 -3.57 15.34 4.53
C ALA A 192 -3.77 16.85 4.77
N MET A 193 -2.92 17.69 4.16
CA MET A 193 -3.06 19.15 4.18
C MET A 193 -4.12 19.68 3.19
N GLY A 194 -4.68 18.82 2.33
CA GLY A 194 -5.59 19.24 1.26
C GLY A 194 -4.91 20.03 0.14
N SER A 195 -3.59 19.89 -0.01
CA SER A 195 -2.76 20.65 -0.95
C SER A 195 -2.08 19.78 -2.02
N SER A 196 -2.48 18.50 -2.14
CA SER A 196 -1.84 17.56 -3.06
C SER A 196 -1.99 17.96 -4.54
N SER A 197 -1.05 17.50 -5.36
CA SER A 197 -1.06 17.76 -6.80
C SER A 197 -2.33 17.29 -7.50
N LEU A 198 -2.86 16.15 -7.06
CA LEU A 198 -4.08 15.54 -7.58
C LEU A 198 -5.32 16.35 -7.21
N GLY A 199 -5.32 17.02 -6.04
CA GLY A 199 -6.40 17.89 -5.60
C GLY A 199 -6.69 19.05 -6.57
N ARG A 200 -5.73 19.39 -7.44
CA ARG A 200 -5.90 20.41 -8.50
C ARG A 200 -6.76 19.92 -9.66
N TYR A 201 -6.86 18.61 -9.86
CA TYR A 201 -7.58 18.00 -10.97
C TYR A 201 -8.89 17.36 -10.51
N TRP A 202 -8.94 16.84 -9.28
CA TRP A 202 -10.11 16.18 -8.71
C TRP A 202 -10.36 16.64 -7.28
N PRO A 203 -11.63 16.83 -6.87
CA PRO A 203 -11.94 17.02 -5.45
C PRO A 203 -11.62 15.73 -4.70
N LEU A 204 -10.60 15.77 -3.83
CA LEU A 204 -10.19 14.63 -3.04
C LEU A 204 -10.90 14.62 -1.67
N PRO A 205 -11.23 13.44 -1.14
CA PRO A 205 -11.80 13.33 0.19
C PRO A 205 -10.82 13.84 1.27
N PRO A 206 -11.33 14.47 2.35
CA PRO A 206 -10.52 14.81 3.51
C PRO A 206 -9.75 13.59 4.01
N THR A 207 -8.44 13.75 4.14
CA THR A 207 -7.55 12.67 4.55
C THR A 207 -6.86 13.09 5.83
N ARG A 208 -6.89 12.21 6.82
CA ARG A 208 -6.14 12.37 8.06
C ARG A 208 -4.96 11.40 8.05
N PHE A 209 -3.76 11.93 8.26
CA PHE A 209 -2.60 11.10 8.52
C PHE A 209 -2.47 10.89 10.04
N VAL A 210 -2.40 9.62 10.47
CA VAL A 210 -2.30 9.23 11.87
C VAL A 210 -0.92 8.64 12.12
N GLU A 211 -0.16 9.30 12.98
CA GLU A 211 1.19 8.89 13.39
C GLU A 211 1.16 7.70 14.37
#